data_AF-A0AA42BD48-F1
#
_entry.id   AF-A0AA42BD48-F1
#
_cell.length_a   1.000
_cell.length_b   1.000
_cell.length_c   1.000
_cell.angle_alpha   90.00
_cell.angle_beta   90.00
_cell.angle_gamma   90.00
#
_symmetry.space_group_name_H-M   'P 1'
#
loop_
_entity.id
_entity.type
_entity.pdbx_description
1 polymer ?
#
loop_
_entity_poly.entity_id
_entity_poly.type
_entity_poly.pdbx_seq_one_letter_code
_entity_poly.pdbx_strand_id
1 'polypeptide(L)' 'MIGDYSSINDHLDTARKHADQAETSADPALYREAIDELVAAIRLLMRNSEEREG' A
#
# COMPACT_ATOMS: atom_id res chain seq x y z
N MET A 1 11.59 12.90 14.32
CA MET A 1 10.49 12.92 13.35
C MET A 1 9.71 11.64 13.58
N ILE A 2 8.44 11.71 14.01
CA ILE A 2 7.58 10.50 14.01
C ILE A 2 7.63 10.02 12.56
N GLY A 3 8.16 8.81 12.31
CA GLY A 3 8.44 8.30 10.97
C GLY A 3 7.25 8.56 10.07
N ASP A 4 7.50 9.07 8.87
CA ASP A 4 6.44 9.58 8.00
C ASP A 4 5.63 8.41 7.43
N TYR A 5 4.71 7.89 8.23
CA TYR A 5 3.78 6.81 7.86
C TYR A 5 2.71 7.30 6.88
N SER A 6 2.72 8.58 6.50
CA SER A 6 1.78 9.14 5.51
C SER A 6 1.84 8.36 4.20
N SER A 7 3.03 8.12 3.66
CA SER A 7 3.20 7.36 2.41
C SER A 7 2.72 5.91 2.54
N ILE A 8 2.92 5.27 3.69
CA ILE A 8 2.40 3.92 3.93
C ILE A 8 0.87 3.94 3.92
N ASN A 9 0.24 4.91 4.60
CA ASN A 9 -1.20 5.05 4.61
C ASN A 9 -1.77 5.37 3.22
N ASP A 10 -1.08 6.19 2.43
CA ASP A 10 -1.49 6.52 1.06
C ASP A 10 -1.53 5.27 0.16
N HIS A 11 -0.52 4.40 0.26
CA HIS A 11 -0.50 3.12 -0.44
C HIS A 11 -1.64 2.19 0.03
N LEU A 12 -1.90 2.11 1.34
CA LEU A 12 -3.00 1.31 1.88
C LEU A 12 -4.39 1.81 1.42
N ASP A 13 -4.60 3.13 1.41
CA ASP A 13 -5.85 3.72 0.94
C ASP A 13 -6.04 3.54 -0.57
N THR A 14 -4.95 3.60 -1.34
CA THR A 14 -4.96 3.36 -2.79
C THR A 14 -5.25 1.90 -3.10
N ALA A 15 -4.61 0.97 -2.37
CA ALA A 15 -4.90 -0.46 -2.47
C ALA A 15 -6.38 -0.77 -2.25
N ARG A 16 -7.00 -0.17 -1.21
CA ARG A 16 -8.43 -0.34 -0.93
C ARG A 16 -9.29 0.18 -2.08
N LYS A 17 -8.98 1.35 -2.64
CA LYS A 17 -9.71 1.90 -3.79
C LYS A 17 -9.63 0.98 -5.02
N HIS A 18 -8.45 0.45 -5.34
CA HIS A 18 -8.30 -0.48 -6.45
C HIS A 18 -9.11 -1.77 -6.24
N ALA A 19 -9.13 -2.32 -5.02
CA ALA A 19 -9.94 -3.51 -4.70
C ALA A 19 -11.45 -3.22 -4.81
N ASP A 20 -11.93 -2.12 -4.23
CA ASP A 20 -13.32 -1.70 -4.33
C ASP A 20 -13.73 -1.46 -5.80
N GLN A 21 -12.83 -0.87 -6.60
CA GLN A 21 -13.06 -0.65 -8.03
C GLN A 21 -13.08 -1.95 -8.83
N ALA A 22 -12.20 -2.91 -8.49
CA ALA A 22 -12.18 -4.24 -9.09
C ALA A 22 -13.51 -4.98 -8.88
N GLU A 23 -14.04 -4.93 -7.66
CA GLU A 23 -15.34 -5.50 -7.30
C GLU A 23 -16.48 -4.84 -8.06
N THR A 24 -16.54 -3.50 -8.02
CA THR A 24 -17.65 -2.74 -8.61
C THR A 24 -17.66 -2.73 -10.13
N SER A 25 -16.48 -2.76 -10.77
CA SER A 25 -16.34 -2.72 -12.22
C SER A 25 -16.23 -4.12 -12.85
N ALA A 26 -16.21 -5.18 -12.02
CA ALA A 26 -15.92 -6.55 -12.43
C ALA A 26 -14.61 -6.68 -13.25
N ASP A 27 -13.61 -5.86 -12.90
CA ASP A 27 -12.30 -5.85 -13.56
C ASP A 27 -11.24 -6.48 -12.64
N PRO A 28 -10.89 -7.76 -12.85
CA PRO A 28 -9.93 -8.45 -12.00
C PRO A 28 -8.49 -7.95 -12.16
N ALA A 29 -8.16 -7.14 -13.17
CA ALA A 29 -6.83 -6.56 -13.31
C ALA A 29 -6.52 -5.59 -12.16
N LEU A 30 -7.53 -4.86 -11.68
CA LEU A 30 -7.40 -3.90 -10.59
C LEU A 30 -7.06 -4.55 -9.24
N TYR A 31 -7.38 -5.83 -9.03
CA TYR A 31 -6.87 -6.55 -7.85
C TYR A 31 -5.34 -6.69 -7.86
N ARG A 32 -4.72 -6.78 -9.04
CA ARG A 32 -3.25 -6.82 -9.12
C ARG A 32 -2.66 -5.48 -8.70
N GLU A 33 -3.25 -4.39 -9.16
CA GLU A 33 -2.85 -3.04 -8.74
C GLU A 33 -3.06 -2.84 -7.23
N ALA A 34 -4.16 -3.34 -6.67
CA ALA A 34 -4.37 -3.34 -5.22
C ALA A 34 -3.27 -4.11 -4.46
N ILE A 35 -2.87 -5.27 -4.95
CA ILE A 35 -1.79 -6.08 -4.37
C ILE A 35 -0.45 -5.36 -4.47
N ASP A 36 -0.14 -4.73 -5.61
CA ASP A 36 1.11 -4.01 -5.82
C ASP A 36 1.27 -2.84 -4.84
N GLU A 37 0.17 -2.10 -4.58
CA GLU A 37 0.12 -1.04 -3.58
C GLU A 37 0.34 -1.58 -2.14
N LEU A 38 -0.24 -2.74 -1.80
CA LEU A 38 0.04 -3.40 -0.51
C LEU A 38 1.51 -3.80 -0.37
N VAL A 39 2.11 -4.33 -1.44
CA VAL A 39 3.53 -4.70 -1.45
C VAL A 39 4.41 -3.46 -1.26
N ALA A 40 4.06 -2.33 -1.88
CA ALA A 40 4.78 -1.07 -1.69
C ALA A 40 4.69 -0.58 -0.23
N ALA A 41 3.50 -0.59 0.37
CA ALA A 41 3.30 -0.24 1.78
C ALA A 41 4.15 -1.10 2.73
N ILE A 42 4.19 -2.42 2.51
CA ILE A 42 4.99 -3.36 3.32
C ILE A 42 6.49 -3.07 3.18
N ARG A 43 6.97 -2.81 1.97
CA ARG A 43 8.39 -2.49 1.73
C ARG A 43 8.81 -1.21 2.43
N LEU A 44 7.96 -0.18 2.41
CA LEU A 44 8.21 1.06 3.15
C LEU A 44 8.23 0.82 4.66
N LEU A 45 7.32 0.00 5.18
CA LEU A 45 7.30 -0.37 6.59
C LEU A 45 8.60 -1.08 7.01
N MET A 46 9.05 -2.05 6.21
CA MET A 46 10.31 -2.78 6.47
C MET A 46 11.51 -1.83 6.48
N ARG A 47 11.62 -0.95 5.48
CA ARG A 47 12.69 0.05 5.41
C ARG A 47 12.69 0.97 6.62
N ASN A 48 11.53 1.47 7.04
CA ASN A 48 11.41 2.34 8.20
C ASN A 48 11.79 1.63 9.51
N SER A 49 11.57 0.32 9.59
CA SER A 49 12.02 -0.50 10.74
C SER A 49 13.54 -0.65 10.75
N GLU A 50 14.17 -0.93 9.60
CA GLU A 50 15.63 -1.03 9.47
C GLU A 50 16.33 0.31 9.80
N GLU A 51 15.80 1.44 9.29
CA GLU A 51 16.34 2.78 9.59
C GLU A 51 16.23 3.16 11.08
N ARG A 52 15.32 2.54 11.82
CA ARG A 52 15.13 2.78 13.27
C ARG A 52 16.08 1.97 14.15
N GLU A 53 16.63 0.87 13.63
CA GLU A 53 17.61 0.02 14.32
C GLU A 53 19.07 0.49 14.13
N GLY A 54 19.31 1.39 13.17
CA GLY A 54 20.63 1.94 12.82
C GLY A 54 21.10 3.16 13.63
#